data_AF-A0A538CYB9-F1
#
_entry.id   AF-A0A538CYB9-F1
#
_cell.length_a   1.000
_cell.length_b   1.000
_cell.length_c   1.000
_cell.angle_alpha   90.00
_cell.angle_beta   90.00
_cell.angle_gamma   90.00
#
_symmetry.space_group_name_H-M   'P 1'
#
loop_
_entity.id
_entity.type
_entity.pdbx_description
1 polymer ?
#
loop_
_entity_poly.entity_id
_entity_poly.type
_entity_poly.pdbx_seq_one_letter_code
_entity_poly.pdbx_strand_id
1 'polypeptide(L)'
;MAVAVLLVAALGGCGSGSGDSNSSQSATPSASTAKPEQFPAAKGMSLADLRQRYPAVAQLAPGAGALSKGPTRMPFLVIDKNGKPVLGASVALYTLRPDGSGLRGPFPATSRTFGLKPAFISQTAQSDLQATKGFYTADPVLRSTKPANMVALVRLDGRLVSTTPAPLGAKFTRTPVQVGQQAPRVHTQTLTDVGGNAKAIDTRVPPATDMLKDDLYDVLGKKPVVLVFATPQLCQSRVCGPVVDVAEQVKSQTKGDVAFIHNEIYNDNNPNKGLRPQLGAYGLETEPWIFVIDRTGKVVQRFEGALSVDELKQAVAKVS
;
A
#
# COMPACT_ATOMS: atom_id res chain seq x y z
N MET A 1 -60.61 -25.94 38.63
CA MET A 1 -61.45 -24.73 38.49
C MET A 1 -60.96 -24.02 37.22
N ALA A 2 -61.52 -24.36 36.06
CA ALA A 2 -62.76 -23.80 35.48
C ALA A 2 -62.61 -22.31 35.11
N VAL A 3 -62.37 -22.02 33.82
CA VAL A 3 -63.32 -21.33 32.88
C VAL A 3 -63.00 -19.82 32.83
N ALA A 4 -62.99 -19.08 31.72
CA ALA A 4 -62.97 -19.32 30.27
C ALA A 4 -62.80 -17.94 29.57
N VAL A 5 -62.16 -17.98 28.39
CA VAL A 5 -62.54 -17.34 27.12
C VAL A 5 -62.93 -15.85 27.08
N LEU A 6 -62.21 -15.10 26.24
CA LEU A 6 -62.84 -14.29 25.18
C LEU A 6 -61.92 -14.15 23.96
N LEU A 7 -62.32 -14.85 22.89
CA LEU A 7 -61.94 -14.58 21.50
C LEU A 7 -62.63 -13.30 21.03
N VAL A 8 -61.92 -12.48 20.25
CA VAL A 8 -62.51 -11.76 19.10
C VAL A 8 -61.55 -11.89 17.92
N ALA A 9 -62.08 -12.41 16.81
CA ALA A 9 -61.38 -12.61 15.55
C ALA A 9 -61.64 -11.46 14.56
N ALA A 10 -60.57 -11.12 13.84
CA ALA A 10 -60.47 -10.70 12.44
C ALA A 10 -61.43 -9.64 11.85
N LEU A 11 -60.83 -8.55 11.37
CA LEU A 11 -61.12 -8.02 10.04
C LEU A 11 -59.81 -7.97 9.25
N GLY A 12 -59.81 -8.65 8.10
CA GLY A 12 -58.72 -8.67 7.16
C GLY A 12 -58.59 -7.34 6.41
N GLY A 13 -57.35 -6.96 6.16
CA GLY A 13 -56.97 -5.95 5.18
C GLY A 13 -55.74 -6.46 4.44
N CYS A 14 -55.94 -7.00 3.24
CA CYS A 14 -54.88 -7.23 2.27
C CYS A 14 -54.30 -5.87 1.87
N GLY A 15 -53.11 -5.55 2.39
CA GLY A 15 -52.30 -4.42 1.96
C GLY A 15 -50.96 -4.95 1.44
N SER A 16 -50.92 -5.29 0.16
CA SER A 16 -49.68 -5.52 -0.58
C SER A 16 -48.95 -4.19 -0.75
N GLY A 17 -47.79 -4.06 -0.12
CA GLY A 17 -46.91 -2.90 -0.25
C GLY A 17 -45.49 -3.29 0.08
N SER A 18 -44.73 -3.62 -0.97
CA SER A 18 -43.31 -3.95 -0.96
C SER A 18 -42.51 -2.88 -0.18
N GLY A 19 -41.95 -3.28 0.95
CA GLY A 19 -41.08 -2.44 1.76
C GLY A 19 -39.67 -3.03 1.76
N ASP A 20 -38.84 -2.49 0.89
CA ASP A 20 -37.40 -2.75 0.82
C ASP A 20 -36.74 -2.52 2.19
N SER A 21 -36.42 -3.60 2.91
CA SER A 21 -35.39 -3.54 3.94
C SER A 21 -34.02 -3.67 3.27
N ASN A 22 -33.65 -2.62 2.52
CA ASN A 22 -32.29 -2.41 2.08
C ASN A 22 -31.46 -2.14 3.33
N SER A 23 -30.92 -3.19 3.94
CA SER A 23 -29.89 -3.09 4.96
C SER A 23 -28.62 -2.59 4.27
N SER A 24 -28.59 -1.31 3.93
CA SER A 24 -27.36 -0.60 3.61
C SER A 24 -26.56 -0.49 4.91
N GLN A 25 -25.84 -1.56 5.25
CA GLN A 25 -24.58 -1.43 5.95
C GLN A 25 -23.76 -0.45 5.13
N SER A 26 -23.73 0.82 5.55
CA SER A 26 -22.78 1.77 5.02
C SER A 26 -21.40 1.22 5.31
N ALA A 27 -20.80 0.57 4.32
CA ALA A 27 -19.39 0.21 4.34
C ALA A 27 -18.62 1.51 4.57
N THR A 28 -17.94 1.62 5.71
CA THR A 28 -16.99 2.71 5.94
C THR A 28 -16.05 2.73 4.73
N PRO A 29 -15.90 3.87 4.03
CA PRO A 29 -15.08 3.91 2.83
C PRO A 29 -13.68 3.38 3.11
N SER A 30 -13.22 2.40 2.31
CA SER A 30 -11.85 1.87 2.38
C SER A 30 -10.78 2.95 2.20
N ALA A 31 -11.18 4.10 1.67
CA ALA A 31 -10.35 5.28 1.46
C ALA A 31 -11.12 6.59 1.72
N SER A 32 -10.46 7.59 2.31
CA SER A 32 -10.98 8.95 2.48
C SER A 32 -9.91 9.98 2.16
N THR A 33 -10.17 10.87 1.20
CA THR A 33 -9.22 11.88 0.72
C THR A 33 -9.51 13.24 1.32
N ALA A 34 -8.48 13.88 1.86
CA ALA A 34 -8.59 15.25 2.37
C ALA A 34 -8.81 16.25 1.22
N LYS A 35 -9.41 17.40 1.52
CA LYS A 35 -9.66 18.46 0.53
C LYS A 35 -8.54 19.50 0.57
N PRO A 36 -8.02 19.99 -0.58
CA PRO A 36 -6.94 20.98 -0.62
C PRO A 36 -7.22 22.23 0.23
N GLU A 37 -8.47 22.71 0.24
CA GLU A 37 -8.89 23.95 0.92
C GLU A 37 -8.79 23.85 2.44
N GLN A 38 -8.64 22.64 2.99
CA GLN A 38 -8.45 22.41 4.42
C GLN A 38 -7.03 22.77 4.90
N PHE A 39 -6.11 23.09 3.97
CA PHE A 39 -4.69 23.31 4.24
C PHE A 39 -4.16 24.58 3.56
N PRO A 40 -3.16 25.25 4.16
CA PRO A 40 -2.55 26.44 3.59
C PRO A 40 -1.78 26.14 2.30
N ALA A 41 -1.86 27.03 1.31
CA ALA A 41 -1.00 26.98 0.13
C ALA A 41 0.48 27.16 0.50
N ALA A 42 1.38 26.45 -0.17
CA ALA A 42 2.82 26.52 0.12
C ALA A 42 3.53 27.78 -0.43
N LYS A 43 2.86 28.55 -1.29
CA LYS A 43 3.48 29.64 -2.06
C LYS A 43 4.10 30.69 -1.13
N GLY A 44 5.42 30.87 -1.23
CA GLY A 44 6.17 31.85 -0.46
C GLY A 44 6.52 31.43 0.98
N MET A 45 6.19 30.20 1.40
CA MET A 45 6.53 29.71 2.73
C MET A 45 7.81 28.86 2.73
N SER A 46 8.63 29.02 3.76
CA SER A 46 9.70 28.09 4.13
C SER A 46 9.21 27.09 5.18
N LEU A 47 10.04 26.09 5.48
CA LEU A 47 9.80 25.21 6.63
C LEU A 47 9.76 25.99 7.96
N ALA A 48 10.58 27.03 8.11
CA ALA A 48 10.61 27.85 9.32
C ALA A 48 9.27 28.58 9.52
N ASP A 49 8.73 29.19 8.46
CA ASP A 49 7.42 29.85 8.49
C ASP A 49 6.30 28.87 8.84
N LEU A 50 6.35 27.67 8.24
CA LEU A 50 5.38 26.61 8.52
C LEU A 50 5.42 26.18 9.99
N ARG A 51 6.62 26.03 10.57
CA ARG A 51 6.80 25.63 11.98
C ARG A 51 6.44 26.72 12.97
N GLN A 52 6.61 28.00 12.61
CA GLN A 52 6.16 29.12 13.43
C GLN A 52 4.63 29.16 13.55
N ARG A 53 3.93 28.76 12.49
CA ARG A 53 2.45 28.75 12.44
C ARG A 53 1.83 27.45 12.98
N TYR A 54 2.48 26.32 12.73
CA TYR A 54 1.98 24.99 13.05
C TYR A 54 3.02 24.20 13.85
N PRO A 55 2.81 23.99 15.16
CA PRO A 55 3.79 23.33 16.00
C PRO A 55 4.05 21.89 15.52
N ALA A 56 5.31 21.47 15.56
CA ALA A 56 5.72 20.13 15.16
C ALA A 56 5.52 19.15 16.32
N VAL A 57 4.40 18.42 16.32
CA VAL A 57 4.00 17.52 17.43
C VAL A 57 3.79 16.07 17.00
N ALA A 58 4.00 15.77 15.72
CA ALA A 58 3.91 14.45 15.14
C ALA A 58 5.19 14.12 14.34
N GLN A 59 5.36 12.85 13.99
CA GLN A 59 6.45 12.40 13.13
C GLN A 59 5.88 11.90 11.80
N LEU A 60 6.62 12.13 10.72
CA LEU A 60 6.34 11.58 9.41
C LEU A 60 7.23 10.36 9.17
N ALA A 61 6.64 9.24 8.82
CA ALA A 61 7.36 8.04 8.42
C ALA A 61 7.03 7.71 6.95
N PRO A 62 7.90 8.09 5.99
CA PRO A 62 7.73 7.72 4.59
C PRO A 62 7.75 6.19 4.41
N GLY A 63 6.79 5.67 3.66
CA GLY A 63 6.72 4.26 3.26
C GLY A 63 7.37 3.98 1.90
N ALA A 64 7.82 5.02 1.19
CA ALA A 64 8.55 4.92 -0.05
C ALA A 64 9.70 5.94 -0.08
N GLY A 65 10.75 5.65 -0.84
CA GLY A 65 11.93 6.50 -0.94
C GLY A 65 12.45 6.70 -2.35
N ALA A 66 12.01 5.89 -3.33
CA ALA A 66 12.50 6.00 -4.70
C ALA A 66 11.98 7.26 -5.37
N LEU A 67 12.90 8.06 -5.91
CA LEU A 67 12.60 9.32 -6.57
C LEU A 67 12.40 9.12 -8.07
N SER A 68 11.28 9.62 -8.59
CA SER A 68 11.02 9.78 -10.04
C SER A 68 10.52 11.19 -10.34
N LYS A 69 10.85 11.74 -11.50
CA LYS A 69 10.25 13.01 -11.94
C LYS A 69 8.76 12.81 -12.25
N GLY A 70 7.93 13.75 -11.82
CA GLY A 70 6.49 13.72 -12.04
C GLY A 70 5.69 13.30 -10.80
N PRO A 71 4.39 13.00 -10.97
CA PRO A 71 3.55 12.45 -9.91
C PRO A 71 4.17 11.17 -9.34
N THR A 72 4.31 11.10 -8.02
CA THR A 72 4.92 9.97 -7.33
C THR A 72 4.03 9.55 -6.19
N ARG A 73 3.44 8.35 -6.26
CA ARG A 73 2.64 7.79 -5.16
C ARG A 73 3.52 7.60 -3.94
N MET A 74 3.20 8.29 -2.86
CA MET A 74 3.93 8.27 -1.60
C MET A 74 3.04 7.69 -0.50
N PRO A 75 3.19 6.41 -0.12
CA PRO A 75 2.62 5.91 1.11
C PRO A 75 3.41 6.42 2.32
N PHE A 76 2.74 6.68 3.44
CA PHE A 76 3.38 7.14 4.68
C PHE A 76 2.49 6.93 5.90
N LEU A 77 3.10 7.01 7.08
CA LEU A 77 2.42 7.11 8.36
C LEU A 77 2.65 8.48 9.00
N VAL A 78 1.64 8.94 9.73
CA VAL A 78 1.76 10.02 10.71
C VAL A 78 1.76 9.35 12.07
N ILE A 79 2.76 9.63 12.90
CA ILE A 79 2.93 9.04 14.22
C ILE A 79 2.78 10.15 15.26
N ASP A 80 1.92 9.97 16.25
CA ASP A 80 1.73 10.93 17.33
C ASP A 80 2.94 10.94 18.30
N LYS A 81 2.90 11.85 19.27
CA LYS A 81 3.94 11.95 20.32
C LYS A 81 4.10 10.69 21.17
N ASN A 82 3.12 9.79 21.18
CA ASN A 82 3.14 8.54 21.94
C ASN A 82 3.60 7.34 21.09
N GLY A 83 4.04 7.57 19.85
CA GLY A 83 4.46 6.51 18.94
C GLY A 83 3.30 5.77 18.27
N LYS A 84 2.06 6.28 18.33
CA LYS A 84 0.88 5.64 17.73
C LYS A 84 0.57 6.21 16.35
N PRO A 85 0.24 5.37 15.35
CA PRO A 85 -0.25 5.86 14.07
C PRO A 85 -1.54 6.66 14.22
N VAL A 86 -1.57 7.85 13.61
CA VAL A 86 -2.76 8.70 13.48
C VAL A 86 -3.54 8.23 12.26
N LEU A 87 -4.76 7.75 12.44
CA LEU A 87 -5.63 7.30 11.33
C LEU A 87 -6.87 8.18 11.22
N GLY A 88 -7.44 8.28 10.01
CA GLY A 88 -8.69 9.00 9.75
C GLY A 88 -8.60 10.54 9.82
N ALA A 89 -7.44 11.10 10.14
CA ALA A 89 -7.24 12.55 10.14
C ALA A 89 -7.14 13.08 8.71
N SER A 90 -7.55 14.34 8.50
CA SER A 90 -7.22 15.05 7.27
C SER A 90 -5.73 15.37 7.28
N VAL A 91 -5.02 14.95 6.23
CA VAL A 91 -3.57 15.16 6.08
C VAL A 91 -3.27 15.72 4.68
N ALA A 92 -2.29 16.63 4.61
CA ALA A 92 -1.65 17.02 3.36
C ALA A 92 -0.13 16.94 3.48
N LEU A 93 0.52 16.36 2.47
CA LEU A 93 1.96 16.38 2.34
C LEU A 93 2.44 17.68 1.68
N TYR A 94 3.65 18.06 2.05
CA TYR A 94 4.43 19.10 1.42
C TYR A 94 5.83 18.59 1.13
N THR A 95 6.38 18.99 -0.01
CA THR A 95 7.76 18.70 -0.39
C THR A 95 8.60 19.97 -0.34
N LEU A 96 9.87 19.83 -0.02
CA LEU A 96 10.78 20.96 0.15
C LEU A 96 12.23 20.52 -0.09
N ARG A 97 13.11 21.49 -0.35
CA ARG A 97 14.55 21.23 -0.47
C ARG A 97 15.15 20.83 0.88
N PRO A 98 16.32 20.17 0.89
CA PRO A 98 17.01 19.81 2.13
C PRO A 98 17.29 21.00 3.06
N ASP A 99 17.53 22.19 2.49
CA ASP A 99 17.76 23.44 3.23
C ASP A 99 16.51 24.06 3.87
N GLY A 100 15.33 23.44 3.72
CA GLY A 100 14.06 23.94 4.26
C GLY A 100 13.32 24.90 3.33
N SER A 101 13.87 25.24 2.16
CA SER A 101 13.28 26.19 1.20
C SER A 101 12.38 25.51 0.16
N GLY A 102 11.62 26.32 -0.57
CA GLY A 102 10.90 25.87 -1.77
C GLY A 102 9.76 24.90 -1.47
N LEU A 103 9.05 25.11 -0.36
CA LEU A 103 7.88 24.35 0.04
C LEU A 103 6.86 24.28 -1.10
N ARG A 104 6.30 23.10 -1.32
CA ARG A 104 5.30 22.81 -2.35
C ARG A 104 4.19 21.95 -1.79
N GLY A 105 2.97 22.23 -2.22
CA GLY A 105 1.75 21.60 -1.72
C GLY A 105 0.65 22.65 -1.52
N PRO A 106 -0.47 22.29 -0.87
CA PRO A 106 -0.73 20.97 -0.27
C PRO A 106 -0.87 19.86 -1.31
N PHE A 107 -0.34 18.68 -1.02
CA PHE A 107 -0.69 17.44 -1.71
C PHE A 107 -1.62 16.67 -0.78
N PRO A 108 -2.95 16.73 -0.98
CA PRO A 108 -3.90 16.09 -0.09
C PRO A 108 -3.66 14.59 -0.04
N ALA A 109 -3.72 14.04 1.16
CA ALA A 109 -3.54 12.62 1.38
C ALA A 109 -4.88 11.89 1.45
N THR A 110 -4.85 10.64 1.02
CA THR A 110 -5.92 9.67 1.14
C THR A 110 -5.56 8.71 2.27
N SER A 111 -6.36 8.67 3.32
CA SER A 111 -6.29 7.63 4.35
C SER A 111 -6.82 6.32 3.74
N ARG A 112 -6.13 5.21 3.97
CA ARG A 112 -6.42 3.89 3.41
C ARG A 112 -6.28 2.80 4.45
N THR A 113 -7.03 1.73 4.27
CA THR A 113 -6.73 0.42 4.87
C THR A 113 -6.14 -0.51 3.81
N PHE A 114 -5.58 -1.65 4.21
CA PHE A 114 -5.13 -2.66 3.25
C PHE A 114 -6.29 -3.31 2.48
N GLY A 115 -7.51 -3.33 3.04
CA GLY A 115 -8.68 -3.97 2.41
C GLY A 115 -8.64 -5.50 2.41
N LEU A 116 -7.84 -6.10 3.30
CA LEU A 116 -7.71 -7.55 3.45
C LEU A 116 -8.94 -8.16 4.13
N LYS A 117 -9.47 -9.24 3.54
CA LYS A 117 -10.44 -10.10 4.21
C LYS A 117 -9.68 -11.03 5.18
N PRO A 118 -10.29 -11.42 6.31
CA PRO A 118 -9.63 -12.25 7.31
C PRO A 118 -8.98 -13.54 6.76
N ALA A 119 -9.60 -14.16 5.75
CA ALA A 119 -9.10 -15.39 5.14
C ALA A 119 -7.74 -15.25 4.42
N PHE A 120 -7.33 -14.03 4.06
CA PHE A 120 -6.06 -13.77 3.37
C PHE A 120 -4.95 -13.30 4.30
N ILE A 121 -5.25 -13.05 5.58
CA ILE A 121 -4.27 -12.57 6.55
C ILE A 121 -3.38 -13.74 6.99
N SER A 122 -2.12 -13.71 6.58
CA SER A 122 -1.08 -14.65 6.99
C SER A 122 -0.69 -14.45 8.46
N GLN A 123 -0.16 -15.49 9.10
CA GLN A 123 0.41 -15.40 10.45
C GLN A 123 1.54 -14.37 10.50
N THR A 124 2.34 -14.29 9.44
CA THR A 124 3.43 -13.31 9.28
C THR A 124 2.94 -11.87 9.18
N ALA A 125 1.72 -11.63 8.69
CA ALA A 125 1.15 -10.28 8.61
C ALA A 125 0.33 -9.89 9.85
N GLN A 126 0.02 -10.81 10.77
CA GLN A 126 -0.85 -10.50 11.91
C GLN A 126 -0.27 -9.39 12.80
N SER A 127 0.99 -9.51 13.21
CA SER A 127 1.65 -8.48 14.03
C SER A 127 1.76 -7.14 13.31
N ASP A 128 2.02 -7.19 12.00
CA ASP A 128 2.14 -6.02 11.14
C ASP A 128 0.83 -5.24 11.06
N LEU A 129 -0.30 -5.94 10.88
CA LEU A 129 -1.64 -5.35 10.82
C LEU A 129 -2.14 -4.87 12.19
N GLN A 130 -1.66 -5.45 13.29
CA GLN A 130 -1.93 -4.91 14.62
C GLN A 130 -1.18 -3.60 14.86
N ALA A 131 0.06 -3.49 14.38
CA ALA A 131 0.85 -2.27 14.48
C ALA A 131 0.35 -1.18 13.52
N THR A 132 -0.10 -1.55 12.32
CA THR A 132 -0.48 -0.61 11.25
C THR A 132 -1.82 -1.03 10.63
N LYS A 133 -2.92 -0.52 11.17
CA LYS A 133 -4.28 -0.79 10.66
C LYS A 133 -4.63 -0.02 9.37
N GLY A 134 -3.82 0.97 9.02
CA GLY A 134 -4.01 1.81 7.85
C GLY A 134 -2.79 2.71 7.62
N PHE A 135 -2.81 3.39 6.48
CA PHE A 135 -1.74 4.27 6.03
C PHE A 135 -2.32 5.43 5.23
N TYR A 136 -1.51 6.45 4.95
CA TYR A 136 -1.88 7.49 4.00
C TYR A 136 -1.14 7.30 2.70
N THR A 137 -1.73 7.80 1.63
CA THR A 137 -1.08 7.98 0.32
C THR A 137 -1.29 9.40 -0.15
N ALA A 138 -0.29 10.02 -0.75
CA ALA A 138 -0.48 11.24 -1.54
C ALA A 138 0.38 11.15 -2.79
N ASP A 139 0.11 12.03 -3.77
CA ASP A 139 0.79 12.02 -5.07
C ASP A 139 1.58 13.33 -5.29
N PRO A 140 2.64 13.60 -4.52
CA PRO A 140 3.49 14.77 -4.76
C PRO A 140 4.09 14.75 -6.17
N VAL A 141 4.14 15.93 -6.78
CA VAL A 141 4.81 16.13 -8.08
C VAL A 141 6.27 16.51 -7.83
N LEU A 142 7.17 15.55 -8.03
CA LEU A 142 8.60 15.72 -7.82
C LEU A 142 9.25 16.30 -9.09
N ARG A 143 10.09 17.33 -8.93
CA ARG A 143 10.73 18.02 -10.08
C ARG A 143 12.12 17.48 -10.45
N SER A 144 12.73 16.70 -9.58
CA SER A 144 14.04 16.11 -9.79
C SER A 144 14.13 14.78 -9.06
N THR A 145 15.20 14.05 -9.36
CA THR A 145 15.61 12.84 -8.62
C THR A 145 16.63 13.17 -7.53
N LYS A 146 16.81 14.46 -7.18
CA LYS A 146 17.73 14.88 -6.12
C LYS A 146 17.05 14.72 -4.75
N PRO A 147 17.81 14.44 -3.68
CA PRO A 147 17.27 14.38 -2.33
C PRO A 147 16.43 15.60 -1.97
N ALA A 148 15.35 15.35 -1.24
CA ALA A 148 14.39 16.34 -0.77
C ALA A 148 13.97 16.00 0.67
N ASN A 149 13.20 16.89 1.29
CA ASN A 149 12.48 16.58 2.52
C ASN A 149 10.98 16.57 2.24
N MET A 150 10.23 15.95 3.16
CA MET A 150 8.78 15.99 3.24
C MET A 150 8.34 16.41 4.63
N VAL A 151 7.24 17.13 4.71
CA VAL A 151 6.54 17.45 5.96
C VAL A 151 5.05 17.28 5.73
N ALA A 152 4.30 16.88 6.75
CA ALA A 152 2.85 16.82 6.67
C ALA A 152 2.23 17.89 7.58
N LEU A 153 1.10 18.44 7.12
CA LEU A 153 0.14 19.09 8.00
C LEU A 153 -1.02 18.13 8.28
N VAL A 154 -1.39 18.03 9.55
CA VAL A 154 -2.35 17.06 10.08
C VAL A 154 -3.38 17.82 10.90
N ARG A 155 -4.66 17.51 10.70
CA ARG A 155 -5.73 18.03 11.55
C ARG A 155 -5.93 17.12 12.76
N LEU A 156 -5.44 17.55 13.92
CA LEU A 156 -5.60 16.86 15.20
C LEU A 156 -6.41 17.76 16.15
N ASP A 157 -7.44 17.19 16.78
CA ASP A 157 -8.28 17.89 17.76
C ASP A 157 -8.77 19.26 17.28
N GLY A 158 -9.20 19.32 16.01
CA GLY A 158 -9.69 20.53 15.34
C GLY A 158 -8.62 21.52 14.88
N ARG A 159 -7.33 21.32 15.24
CA ARG A 159 -6.23 22.24 14.93
C ARG A 159 -5.29 21.64 13.89
N LEU A 160 -4.64 22.50 13.10
CA LEU A 160 -3.55 22.07 12.23
C LEU A 160 -2.24 22.04 13.01
N VAL A 161 -1.54 20.92 12.89
CA VAL A 161 -0.19 20.72 13.43
C VAL A 161 0.73 20.19 12.33
N SER A 162 2.04 20.33 12.51
CA SER A 162 3.02 19.81 11.57
C SER A 162 3.70 18.54 12.09
N THR A 163 4.29 17.77 11.17
CA THR A 163 5.24 16.73 11.51
C THR A 163 6.66 17.28 11.60
N THR A 164 7.58 16.52 12.19
CA THR A 164 9.00 16.69 11.87
C THR A 164 9.25 16.40 10.38
N PRO A 165 10.22 17.09 9.73
CA PRO A 165 10.59 16.78 8.36
C PRO A 165 11.20 15.38 8.25
N ALA A 166 10.85 14.65 7.20
CA ALA A 166 11.45 13.35 6.87
C ALA A 166 12.22 13.44 5.55
N PRO A 167 13.42 12.84 5.45
CA PRO A 167 14.19 12.82 4.21
C PRO A 167 13.53 11.93 3.14
N LEU A 168 13.69 12.32 1.89
CA LEU A 168 13.24 11.59 0.71
C LEU A 168 14.41 11.37 -0.26
N GLY A 169 14.59 10.15 -0.76
CA GLY A 169 15.64 9.80 -1.72
C GLY A 169 17.03 9.51 -1.15
N ALA A 170 17.20 9.44 0.18
CA ALA A 170 18.51 9.28 0.80
C ALA A 170 19.10 7.85 0.71
N LYS A 171 18.31 6.85 0.29
CA LYS A 171 18.67 5.42 0.39
C LYS A 171 18.93 4.71 -0.93
N PHE A 172 18.79 5.39 -2.06
CA PHE A 172 18.88 4.76 -3.38
C PHE A 172 20.20 5.09 -4.07
N THR A 173 21.01 4.08 -4.33
CA THR A 173 22.18 4.14 -5.21
C THR A 173 21.84 3.72 -6.63
N ARG A 174 20.73 2.99 -6.81
CA ARG A 174 20.21 2.56 -8.12
C ARG A 174 18.86 3.19 -8.41
N THR A 175 18.51 3.26 -9.69
CA THR A 175 17.18 3.70 -10.13
C THR A 175 16.30 2.47 -10.35
N PRO A 176 15.20 2.31 -9.59
CA PRO A 176 14.23 1.27 -9.85
C PRO A 176 13.68 1.32 -11.28
N VAL A 177 13.28 0.17 -11.82
CA VAL A 177 12.56 0.11 -13.11
C VAL A 177 11.32 1.02 -13.06
N GLN A 178 11.14 1.82 -14.10
CA GLN A 178 10.08 2.82 -14.19
C GLN A 178 8.90 2.32 -15.03
N VAL A 179 7.72 2.91 -14.82
CA VAL A 179 6.57 2.71 -15.69
C VAL A 179 6.92 3.07 -17.13
N GLY A 180 6.51 2.22 -18.08
CA GLY A 180 6.80 2.32 -19.52
C GLY A 180 8.07 1.57 -19.97
N GLN A 181 8.96 1.20 -19.04
CA GLN A 181 10.16 0.43 -19.34
C GLN A 181 9.84 -1.06 -19.49
N GLN A 182 10.71 -1.77 -20.21
CA GLN A 182 10.68 -3.24 -20.24
C GLN A 182 11.10 -3.78 -18.88
N ALA A 183 10.35 -4.75 -18.37
CA ALA A 183 10.71 -5.46 -17.16
C ALA A 183 11.97 -6.31 -17.42
N PRO A 184 12.98 -6.28 -16.52
CA PRO A 184 14.11 -7.20 -16.60
C PRO A 184 13.63 -8.65 -16.61
N ARG A 185 14.07 -9.41 -17.61
CA ARG A 185 13.83 -10.85 -17.69
C ARG A 185 14.83 -11.57 -16.78
N VAL A 186 14.35 -12.11 -15.67
CA VAL A 186 15.16 -12.84 -14.68
C VAL A 186 14.42 -14.11 -14.26
N HIS A 187 15.18 -15.15 -13.88
CA HIS A 187 14.59 -16.35 -13.29
C HIS A 187 14.12 -16.08 -11.87
N THR A 188 12.86 -16.35 -11.56
CA THR A 188 12.31 -16.39 -10.20
C THR A 188 12.12 -17.85 -9.78
N GLN A 189 12.39 -18.16 -8.51
CA GLN A 189 12.24 -19.53 -8.03
C GLN A 189 10.79 -19.99 -8.03
N THR A 190 10.59 -21.24 -8.38
CA THR A 190 9.30 -21.93 -8.41
C THR A 190 9.30 -23.11 -7.45
N LEU A 191 8.11 -23.67 -7.18
CA LEU A 191 7.97 -24.89 -6.40
C LEU A 191 8.75 -26.07 -7.00
N THR A 192 8.87 -26.15 -8.33
CA THR A 192 9.61 -27.21 -9.00
C THR A 192 11.10 -27.15 -8.66
N ASP A 193 11.67 -25.94 -8.60
CA ASP A 193 13.10 -25.73 -8.30
C ASP A 193 13.51 -26.22 -6.90
N VAL A 194 12.54 -26.29 -5.98
CA VAL A 194 12.76 -26.70 -4.59
C VAL A 194 12.02 -27.98 -4.21
N GLY A 195 11.65 -28.80 -5.20
CA GLY A 195 11.02 -30.10 -4.98
C GLY A 195 9.70 -30.02 -4.20
N GLY A 196 8.95 -28.94 -4.36
CA GLY A 196 7.69 -28.66 -3.67
C GLY A 196 7.84 -28.05 -2.27
N ASN A 197 9.06 -27.86 -1.76
CA ASN A 197 9.29 -27.23 -0.45
C ASN A 197 9.13 -25.70 -0.52
N ALA A 198 7.88 -25.23 -0.54
CA ALA A 198 7.55 -23.80 -0.63
C ALA A 198 8.27 -22.93 0.43
N LYS A 199 8.49 -23.45 1.64
CA LYS A 199 9.15 -22.72 2.73
C LYS A 199 10.62 -22.37 2.43
N ALA A 200 11.25 -23.05 1.48
CA ALA A 200 12.61 -22.71 1.05
C ALA A 200 12.67 -21.40 0.26
N ILE A 201 11.55 -20.93 -0.29
CA ILE A 201 11.49 -19.79 -1.23
C ILE A 201 10.41 -18.76 -0.88
N ASP A 202 9.67 -18.97 0.21
CA ASP A 202 8.64 -18.06 0.71
C ASP A 202 8.57 -18.15 2.25
N THR A 203 8.79 -17.01 2.90
CA THR A 203 8.75 -16.85 4.36
C THR A 203 7.36 -16.55 4.90
N ARG A 204 6.37 -16.29 4.04
CA ARG A 204 4.97 -16.14 4.43
C ARG A 204 4.46 -17.41 5.10
N VAL A 205 3.61 -17.26 6.12
CA VAL A 205 2.97 -18.41 6.78
C VAL A 205 1.43 -18.32 6.73
N PRO A 206 0.73 -19.23 6.03
CA PRO A 206 1.29 -20.28 5.14
C PRO A 206 1.94 -19.67 3.88
N PRO A 207 2.89 -20.39 3.23
CA PRO A 207 3.46 -19.95 1.95
C PRO A 207 2.37 -19.65 0.93
N ALA A 208 2.56 -18.62 0.11
CA ALA A 208 1.65 -18.31 -1.00
C ALA A 208 1.99 -19.22 -2.19
N THR A 209 1.79 -20.53 -2.06
CA THR A 209 2.17 -21.56 -3.05
C THR A 209 1.69 -21.26 -4.47
N ASP A 210 0.55 -20.60 -4.57
CA ASP A 210 -0.09 -20.19 -5.81
C ASP A 210 0.65 -19.07 -6.55
N MET A 211 1.50 -18.30 -5.86
CA MET A 211 2.40 -17.30 -6.42
C MET A 211 3.82 -17.82 -6.65
N LEU A 212 4.05 -19.13 -6.52
CA LEU A 212 5.35 -19.80 -6.65
C LEU A 212 5.36 -20.81 -7.82
N LYS A 213 4.38 -20.71 -8.73
CA LYS A 213 4.19 -21.68 -9.82
C LYS A 213 4.81 -21.23 -11.14
N ASP A 214 4.86 -19.92 -11.37
CA ASP A 214 5.35 -19.32 -12.60
C ASP A 214 6.77 -18.78 -12.39
N ASP A 215 7.68 -19.05 -13.33
CA ASP A 215 8.95 -18.32 -13.46
C ASP A 215 8.74 -17.07 -14.32
N LEU A 216 9.12 -15.90 -13.82
CA LEU A 216 9.08 -14.65 -14.56
C LEU A 216 9.78 -14.76 -15.91
N TYR A 217 10.93 -15.46 -15.99
CA TYR A 217 11.67 -15.63 -17.23
C TYR A 217 10.78 -16.24 -18.33
N ASP A 218 9.99 -17.24 -17.96
CA ASP A 218 9.16 -18.01 -18.87
C ASP A 218 7.89 -17.29 -19.27
N VAL A 219 7.28 -16.53 -18.37
CA VAL A 219 5.96 -15.91 -18.60
C VAL A 219 6.04 -14.48 -19.14
N LEU A 220 7.17 -13.81 -18.97
CA LEU A 220 7.35 -12.41 -19.37
C LEU A 220 7.28 -12.24 -20.90
N GLY A 221 6.30 -11.48 -21.35
CA GLY A 221 5.99 -11.28 -22.77
C GLY A 221 5.00 -12.29 -23.35
N LYS A 222 4.45 -13.20 -22.52
CA LYS A 222 3.43 -14.19 -22.92
C LYS A 222 2.09 -13.94 -22.26
N LYS A 223 2.09 -13.55 -20.98
CA LYS A 223 0.92 -13.16 -20.20
C LYS A 223 1.25 -11.98 -19.28
N PRO A 224 0.25 -11.20 -18.83
CA PRO A 224 0.45 -10.19 -17.81
C PRO A 224 1.03 -10.79 -16.52
N VAL A 225 1.82 -10.00 -15.79
CA VAL A 225 2.50 -10.43 -14.57
C VAL A 225 2.32 -9.40 -13.45
N VAL A 226 2.01 -9.88 -12.25
CA VAL A 226 2.15 -9.15 -10.99
C VAL A 226 3.35 -9.75 -10.26
N LEU A 227 4.45 -9.00 -10.21
CA LEU A 227 5.68 -9.42 -9.56
C LEU A 227 5.83 -8.71 -8.21
N VAL A 228 5.98 -9.49 -7.14
CA VAL A 228 6.06 -9.01 -5.76
C VAL A 228 7.46 -9.30 -5.21
N PHE A 229 8.19 -8.26 -4.82
CA PHE A 229 9.43 -8.38 -4.05
C PHE A 229 9.17 -8.02 -2.60
N ALA A 230 9.17 -9.01 -1.72
CA ALA A 230 8.92 -8.82 -0.30
C ALA A 230 9.45 -10.01 0.51
N THR A 231 9.75 -9.78 1.78
CA THR A 231 10.13 -10.84 2.73
C THR A 231 9.24 -10.79 3.96
N PRO A 232 8.05 -11.42 3.93
CA PRO A 232 7.05 -11.33 5.00
C PRO A 232 7.58 -11.53 6.42
N GLN A 233 8.53 -12.44 6.64
CA GLN A 233 9.00 -12.75 8.00
C GLN A 233 10.22 -11.94 8.47
N LEU A 234 11.04 -11.39 7.56
CA LEU A 234 12.34 -10.78 7.89
C LEU A 234 12.37 -9.27 7.65
N CYS A 235 11.26 -8.72 7.16
CA CYS A 235 11.14 -7.33 6.78
C CYS A 235 11.10 -6.38 7.98
N GLN A 236 11.94 -5.35 7.93
CA GLN A 236 12.02 -4.34 8.99
C GLN A 236 10.83 -3.36 8.99
N SER A 237 10.23 -3.12 7.82
CA SER A 237 9.20 -2.10 7.65
C SER A 237 7.80 -2.54 8.11
N ARG A 238 7.61 -3.82 8.48
CA ARG A 238 6.34 -4.39 8.96
C ARG A 238 5.15 -4.17 8.01
N VAL A 239 5.44 -4.07 6.71
CA VAL A 239 4.41 -3.97 5.67
C VAL A 239 4.57 -5.04 4.59
N CYS A 240 5.68 -5.79 4.60
CA CYS A 240 5.93 -6.84 3.62
C CYS A 240 4.88 -7.96 3.69
N GLY A 241 4.57 -8.47 4.88
CA GLY A 241 3.52 -9.49 5.06
C GLY A 241 2.16 -9.03 4.50
N PRO A 242 1.64 -7.87 4.94
CA PRO A 242 0.40 -7.31 4.40
C PRO A 242 0.41 -7.12 2.88
N VAL A 243 1.53 -6.71 2.28
CA VAL A 243 1.62 -6.51 0.83
C VAL A 243 1.55 -7.83 0.05
N VAL A 244 2.19 -8.89 0.54
CA VAL A 244 2.06 -10.24 -0.06
C VAL A 244 0.63 -10.77 0.10
N ASP A 245 0.00 -10.53 1.25
CA ASP A 245 -1.41 -10.88 1.48
C ASP A 245 -2.36 -10.13 0.54
N VAL A 246 -2.06 -8.86 0.25
CA VAL A 246 -2.82 -8.06 -0.72
C VAL A 246 -2.70 -8.69 -2.10
N ALA A 247 -1.48 -9.07 -2.52
CA ALA A 247 -1.27 -9.73 -3.80
C ALA A 247 -2.03 -11.05 -3.90
N GLU A 248 -2.01 -11.87 -2.85
CA GLU A 248 -2.74 -13.14 -2.85
C GLU A 248 -4.27 -12.94 -2.87
N GLN A 249 -4.78 -11.97 -2.11
CA GLN A 249 -6.20 -11.64 -2.19
C GLN A 249 -6.58 -11.17 -3.60
N VAL A 250 -5.77 -10.31 -4.24
CA VAL A 250 -6.06 -9.84 -5.60
C VAL A 250 -5.96 -10.98 -6.61
N LYS A 251 -4.97 -11.87 -6.48
CA LYS A 251 -4.87 -13.07 -7.31
C LYS A 251 -6.16 -13.89 -7.24
N SER A 252 -6.68 -14.17 -6.05
CA SER A 252 -7.92 -14.95 -5.87
C SER A 252 -9.16 -14.30 -6.52
N GLN A 253 -9.12 -12.99 -6.79
CA GLN A 253 -10.21 -12.21 -7.36
C GLN A 253 -9.99 -11.88 -8.85
N THR A 254 -8.80 -12.11 -9.37
CA THR A 254 -8.45 -11.81 -10.74
C THR A 254 -8.98 -12.91 -11.64
N LYS A 255 -9.78 -12.53 -12.63
CA LYS A 255 -10.25 -13.42 -13.68
C LYS A 255 -9.33 -13.26 -14.88
N GLY A 256 -8.93 -14.36 -15.50
CA GLY A 256 -8.03 -14.35 -16.66
C GLY A 256 -6.63 -14.86 -16.34
N ASP A 257 -5.81 -14.97 -17.37
CA ASP A 257 -4.46 -15.53 -17.31
C ASP A 257 -3.45 -14.44 -16.94
N VAL A 258 -3.38 -14.09 -15.65
CA VAL A 258 -2.38 -13.18 -15.07
C VAL A 258 -1.49 -13.99 -14.13
N ALA A 259 -0.18 -13.99 -14.36
CA ALA A 259 0.78 -14.61 -13.46
C ALA A 259 0.98 -13.72 -12.23
N PHE A 260 0.86 -14.29 -11.04
CA PHE A 260 1.26 -13.64 -9.80
C PHE A 260 2.50 -14.36 -9.29
N ILE A 261 3.58 -13.61 -9.03
CA ILE A 261 4.88 -14.16 -8.66
C ILE A 261 5.35 -13.47 -7.40
N HIS A 262 5.57 -14.23 -6.34
CA HIS A 262 6.22 -13.76 -5.12
C HIS A 262 7.71 -14.14 -5.16
N ASN A 263 8.58 -13.16 -4.95
CA ASN A 263 10.02 -13.34 -4.93
C ASN A 263 10.61 -12.70 -3.67
N GLU A 264 11.03 -13.55 -2.74
CA GLU A 264 11.83 -13.21 -1.57
C GLU A 264 13.07 -12.38 -1.94
N ILE A 265 13.49 -11.43 -1.09
CA ILE A 265 14.60 -10.53 -1.48
C ILE A 265 15.98 -10.99 -1.01
N TYR A 266 16.04 -11.91 -0.05
CA TYR A 266 17.30 -12.41 0.53
C TYR A 266 17.66 -13.79 0.02
N ASN A 267 18.97 -14.03 -0.22
CA ASN A 267 19.45 -15.35 -0.59
C ASN A 267 19.16 -16.35 0.54
N ASP A 268 18.61 -17.51 0.17
CA ASP A 268 18.17 -18.58 1.10
C ASP A 268 17.29 -18.08 2.25
N ASN A 269 16.53 -17.01 2.04
CA ASN A 269 15.68 -16.36 3.05
C ASN A 269 16.48 -16.02 4.32
N ASN A 270 17.71 -15.51 4.14
CA ASN A 270 18.59 -15.13 5.23
C ASN A 270 19.22 -13.74 4.98
N PRO A 271 18.92 -12.73 5.82
CA PRO A 271 19.45 -11.38 5.64
C PRO A 271 20.99 -11.31 5.64
N ASN A 272 21.66 -12.24 6.32
CA ASN A 272 23.12 -12.31 6.39
C ASN A 272 23.77 -12.82 5.10
N LYS A 273 22.99 -13.40 4.18
CA LYS A 273 23.46 -13.87 2.86
C LYS A 273 23.26 -12.84 1.75
N GLY A 274 22.83 -11.63 2.11
CA GLY A 274 22.68 -10.52 1.18
C GLY A 274 21.44 -10.64 0.27
N LEU A 275 21.29 -9.61 -0.57
CA LEU A 275 20.16 -9.48 -1.48
C LEU A 275 20.30 -10.39 -2.70
N ARG A 276 19.17 -10.87 -3.20
CA ARG A 276 19.10 -11.68 -4.41
C ARG A 276 19.38 -10.86 -5.68
N PRO A 277 20.00 -11.46 -6.71
CA PRO A 277 20.28 -10.75 -7.96
C PRO A 277 19.00 -10.29 -8.68
N GLN A 278 17.87 -10.98 -8.51
CA GLN A 278 16.57 -10.60 -9.06
C GLN A 278 16.12 -9.21 -8.58
N LEU A 279 16.27 -8.94 -7.27
CA LEU A 279 15.99 -7.62 -6.70
C LEU A 279 16.92 -6.56 -7.32
N GLY A 280 18.22 -6.88 -7.40
CA GLY A 280 19.23 -5.99 -7.97
C GLY A 280 19.01 -5.68 -9.46
N ALA A 281 18.50 -6.65 -10.24
CA ALA A 281 18.20 -6.48 -11.67
C ALA A 281 17.06 -5.47 -11.91
N TYR A 282 16.13 -5.35 -10.96
CA TYR A 282 15.09 -4.32 -10.97
C TYR A 282 15.55 -2.97 -10.39
N GLY A 283 16.82 -2.84 -10.04
CA GLY A 283 17.38 -1.62 -9.44
C GLY A 283 16.86 -1.35 -8.03
N LEU A 284 16.41 -2.39 -7.32
CA LEU A 284 15.81 -2.28 -5.99
C LEU A 284 16.84 -2.51 -4.88
N GLU A 285 16.70 -1.75 -3.80
CA GLU A 285 17.50 -1.83 -2.57
C GLU A 285 16.63 -1.89 -1.31
N THR A 286 15.30 -1.88 -1.50
CA THR A 286 14.29 -1.85 -0.44
C THR A 286 13.16 -2.82 -0.76
N GLU A 287 12.29 -3.03 0.22
CA GLU A 287 11.04 -3.80 0.11
C GLU A 287 9.94 -3.18 0.98
N PRO A 288 8.66 -3.46 0.70
CA PRO A 288 8.14 -4.26 -0.41
C PRO A 288 7.96 -3.47 -1.70
N TRP A 289 8.02 -4.18 -2.83
CA TRP A 289 7.71 -3.66 -4.16
C TRP A 289 6.72 -4.56 -4.90
N ILE A 290 5.83 -3.95 -5.67
CA ILE A 290 5.00 -4.65 -6.66
C ILE A 290 5.16 -3.99 -8.01
N PHE A 291 5.37 -4.79 -9.06
CA PHE A 291 5.28 -4.39 -10.45
C PHE A 291 4.08 -5.07 -11.11
N VAL A 292 3.29 -4.29 -11.85
CA VAL A 292 2.28 -4.82 -12.77
C VAL A 292 2.81 -4.63 -14.18
N ILE A 293 2.90 -5.72 -14.91
CA ILE A 293 3.57 -5.84 -16.19
C ILE A 293 2.54 -6.35 -17.21
N ASP A 294 2.44 -5.67 -18.36
CA ASP A 294 1.52 -6.07 -19.42
C ASP A 294 2.00 -7.30 -20.20
N ARG A 295 1.15 -7.83 -21.08
CA ARG A 295 1.47 -8.99 -21.92
C ARG A 295 2.68 -8.77 -22.84
N THR A 296 3.10 -7.53 -23.10
CA THR A 296 4.29 -7.21 -23.92
C THR A 296 5.59 -7.15 -23.10
N GLY A 297 5.50 -7.32 -21.78
CA GLY A 297 6.62 -7.24 -20.85
C GLY A 297 6.91 -5.82 -20.32
N LYS A 298 6.07 -4.83 -20.64
CA LYS A 298 6.25 -3.46 -20.16
C LYS A 298 5.64 -3.27 -18.77
N VAL A 299 6.36 -2.59 -17.89
CA VAL A 299 5.83 -2.19 -16.58
C VAL A 299 4.78 -1.10 -16.78
N VAL A 300 3.53 -1.36 -16.39
CA VAL A 300 2.43 -0.38 -16.47
C VAL A 300 2.15 0.30 -15.14
N GLN A 301 2.55 -0.31 -14.02
CA GLN A 301 2.40 0.24 -12.69
C GLN A 301 3.50 -0.33 -11.78
N ARG A 302 3.98 0.49 -10.84
CA ARG A 302 4.84 0.06 -9.74
C ARG A 302 4.35 0.63 -8.41
N PHE A 303 4.58 -0.10 -7.33
CA PHE A 303 4.29 0.31 -5.96
C PHE A 303 5.51 0.03 -5.09
N GLU A 304 5.91 1.00 -4.27
CA GLU A 304 6.86 0.84 -3.18
C GLU A 304 6.09 1.01 -1.87
N GLY A 305 6.35 0.15 -0.88
CA GLY A 305 5.71 0.23 0.43
C GLY A 305 4.26 -0.27 0.44
N ALA A 306 3.50 0.20 1.44
CA ALA A 306 2.12 -0.23 1.65
C ALA A 306 1.21 0.13 0.46
N LEU A 307 0.34 -0.81 0.08
CA LEU A 307 -0.75 -0.61 -0.87
C LEU A 307 -2.00 -1.37 -0.44
N SER A 308 -3.15 -0.89 -0.92
CA SER A 308 -4.45 -1.51 -0.69
C SER A 308 -4.81 -2.51 -1.79
N VAL A 309 -5.70 -3.44 -1.45
CA VAL A 309 -6.34 -4.36 -2.42
C VAL A 309 -6.95 -3.59 -3.58
N ASP A 310 -7.64 -2.48 -3.32
CA ASP A 310 -8.30 -1.70 -4.38
C ASP A 310 -7.28 -1.08 -5.35
N GLU A 311 -6.14 -0.58 -4.83
CA GLU A 311 -5.07 -0.04 -5.67
C GLU A 311 -4.46 -1.11 -6.58
N LEU A 312 -4.18 -2.30 -6.03
CA LEU A 312 -3.63 -3.39 -6.82
C LEU A 312 -4.63 -3.92 -7.84
N LYS A 313 -5.92 -4.07 -7.48
CA LYS A 313 -6.98 -4.46 -8.42
C LYS A 313 -7.11 -3.49 -9.59
N GLN A 314 -7.10 -2.19 -9.30
CA GLN A 314 -7.14 -1.16 -10.34
C GLN A 314 -5.93 -1.22 -11.27
N ALA A 315 -4.75 -1.55 -10.73
CA ALA A 315 -3.55 -1.73 -11.54
C ALA A 315 -3.62 -2.99 -12.42
N VAL A 316 -4.07 -4.12 -11.87
CA VAL A 316 -4.23 -5.39 -12.59
C VAL A 316 -5.28 -5.29 -13.69
N ALA A 317 -6.38 -4.56 -13.45
CA ALA A 317 -7.42 -4.33 -14.45
C ALA A 317 -6.93 -3.57 -15.71
N LYS A 318 -5.74 -2.93 -15.67
CA LYS A 318 -5.14 -2.28 -16.85
C LYS A 318 -4.47 -3.28 -17.80
N VAL A 319 -4.22 -4.51 -17.35
CA VAL A 319 -3.48 -5.54 -18.11
C VAL A 319 -4.26 -6.83 -18.29
N SER A 320 -5.38 -6.98 -17.59
CA SER A 320 -6.27 -8.14 -17.67
C SER A 320 -7.19 -8.09 -18.89
#